data_AF-A0A1H6FF72-F1
#
_entry.id   AF-A0A1H6FF72-F1
#
_cell.length_a   1.000
_cell.length_b   1.000
_cell.length_c   1.000
_cell.angle_alpha   90.00
_cell.angle_beta   90.00
_cell.angle_gamma   90.00
#
_symmetry.space_group_name_H-M   'P 1'
#
loop_
_entity.id
_entity.type
_entity.pdbx_description
1 polymer ?
#
loop_
_entity_poly.entity_id
_entity_poly.type
_entity_poly.pdbx_seq_one_letter_code
_entity_poly.pdbx_strand_id
1 'polypeptide(L)'
;MRASEDMFIEEDWKQAAGVAGNLSELQVTLGDLSAAVDSAQRSVAWADKSEDAFERLSDRTTLAEALQLSGESEAALVLFAEAETMQQERQPEYPLLYSLQGYQYCDALLAGVVQMDDSAARALILELRKRGKKTLTWAEQHLGLLAVALDHLTLARVLALSMYFTADGAGANPPYADDSSAQAAEIGEHFQQAVAGLRDSGREDILPQGLLHRATWYMQQGRLAAAQRDLQEALQIAQRGEMRLHEVDARLGFAALLKRPDFENREALEPNLTAGAHLDRAEALIDATGYESRRGKLAALRQ
;
A
#
# COMPACT_ATOMS: atom_id res chain seq x y z
N MET A 1 -24.74 5.92 7.19
CA MET A 1 -24.15 5.67 5.86
C MET A 1 -25.11 4.92 4.95
N ARG A 2 -25.53 3.67 5.20
CA ARG A 2 -26.54 3.01 4.31
C ARG A 2 -27.87 3.78 4.20
N ALA A 3 -28.42 4.25 5.32
CA ALA A 3 -29.64 5.08 5.31
C ALA A 3 -29.46 6.47 4.66
N SER A 4 -28.21 6.96 4.55
CA SER A 4 -27.93 8.20 3.81
C SER A 4 -27.76 7.92 2.31
N GLU A 5 -27.18 6.77 1.92
CA GLU A 5 -27.12 6.34 0.51
C GLU A 5 -28.52 6.25 -0.11
N ASP A 6 -29.47 5.58 0.56
CA ASP A 6 -30.84 5.43 0.06
C ASP A 6 -31.59 6.77 -0.04
N MET A 7 -31.22 7.75 0.80
CA MET A 7 -31.82 9.09 0.81
C MET A 7 -31.32 9.99 -0.34
N PHE A 8 -30.11 9.76 -0.87
CA PHE A 8 -29.52 10.56 -1.94
C PHE A 8 -29.85 10.07 -3.36
N ILE A 9 -30.30 8.82 -3.50
CA ILE A 9 -30.76 8.27 -4.78
C ILE A 9 -31.95 9.08 -5.36
N GLU A 10 -32.65 9.87 -4.53
CA GLU A 10 -33.75 10.71 -4.98
C GLU A 10 -33.32 12.07 -5.57
N GLU A 11 -32.14 12.65 -5.27
CA GLU A 11 -31.80 14.01 -5.77
C GLU A 11 -30.32 14.34 -6.10
N ASP A 12 -29.29 13.53 -5.78
CA ASP A 12 -27.89 13.86 -6.13
C ASP A 12 -26.96 12.63 -6.29
N TRP A 13 -26.73 12.20 -7.53
CA TRP A 13 -25.84 11.07 -7.86
C TRP A 13 -24.39 11.28 -7.45
N LYS A 14 -23.90 12.53 -7.48
CA LYS A 14 -22.51 12.85 -7.12
C LYS A 14 -22.29 12.61 -5.62
N GLN A 15 -23.22 13.10 -4.80
CA GLN A 15 -23.15 12.88 -3.35
C GLN A 15 -23.34 11.42 -2.98
N ALA A 16 -24.27 10.72 -3.66
CA ALA A 16 -24.46 9.29 -3.47
C ALA A 16 -23.15 8.53 -3.72
N ALA A 17 -22.48 8.82 -4.84
CA ALA A 17 -21.18 8.25 -5.19
C ALA A 17 -20.16 8.50 -4.07
N GLY A 18 -19.87 9.76 -3.73
CA GLY A 18 -18.90 10.07 -2.67
C GLY A 18 -19.21 9.42 -1.31
N VAL A 19 -20.49 9.26 -0.93
CA VAL A 19 -20.87 8.56 0.31
C VAL A 19 -20.57 7.05 0.23
N ALA A 20 -20.86 6.39 -0.89
CA ALA A 20 -20.55 4.98 -1.09
C ALA A 20 -19.04 4.72 -1.16
N GLY A 21 -18.28 5.59 -1.81
CA GLY A 21 -16.81 5.53 -1.86
C GLY A 21 -16.20 5.62 -0.47
N ASN A 22 -16.61 6.61 0.32
CA ASN A 22 -16.18 6.75 1.72
C ASN A 22 -16.58 5.55 2.59
N LEU A 23 -17.78 4.98 2.37
CA LEU A 23 -18.22 3.77 3.07
C LEU A 23 -17.32 2.58 2.71
N SER A 24 -16.93 2.44 1.45
CA SER A 24 -15.97 1.41 1.02
C SER A 24 -14.64 1.55 1.73
N GLU A 25 -14.05 2.75 1.78
CA GLU A 25 -12.76 2.97 2.48
C GLU A 25 -12.84 2.64 3.98
N LEU A 26 -13.97 2.98 4.63
CA LEU A 26 -14.21 2.61 6.02
C LEU A 26 -14.35 1.10 6.19
N GLN A 27 -15.03 0.42 5.27
CA GLN A 27 -15.19 -1.03 5.28
C GLN A 27 -13.86 -1.75 5.06
N VAL A 28 -13.01 -1.26 4.14
CA VAL A 28 -11.61 -1.72 4.00
C VAL A 28 -10.87 -1.60 5.33
N THR A 29 -10.93 -0.43 5.96
CA THR A 29 -10.29 -0.19 7.26
C THR A 29 -10.74 -1.22 8.31
N LEU A 30 -12.05 -1.43 8.43
CA LEU A 30 -12.64 -2.38 9.37
C LEU A 30 -12.46 -3.86 8.99
N GLY A 31 -11.95 -4.13 7.78
CA GLY A 31 -11.69 -5.47 7.27
C GLY A 31 -12.91 -6.18 6.68
N ASP A 32 -13.96 -5.48 6.27
CA ASP A 32 -15.09 -6.08 5.54
C ASP A 32 -14.90 -5.87 4.03
N LEU A 33 -13.98 -6.62 3.41
CA LEU A 33 -13.62 -6.42 2.01
C LEU A 33 -14.77 -6.76 1.05
N SER A 34 -15.59 -7.76 1.39
CA SER A 34 -16.78 -8.08 0.59
C SER A 34 -17.73 -6.88 0.53
N ALA A 35 -18.05 -6.28 1.69
CA ALA A 35 -18.93 -5.12 1.70
C ALA A 35 -18.27 -3.87 1.11
N ALA A 36 -16.94 -3.73 1.23
CA ALA A 36 -16.19 -2.66 0.58
C ALA A 36 -16.32 -2.72 -0.94
N VAL A 37 -16.09 -3.89 -1.56
CA VAL A 37 -16.27 -4.08 -3.00
C VAL A 37 -17.70 -3.74 -3.43
N ASP A 38 -18.72 -4.21 -2.70
CA ASP A 38 -20.13 -3.92 -2.99
C ASP A 38 -20.43 -2.40 -2.92
N SER A 39 -19.89 -1.70 -1.93
CA SER A 39 -20.06 -0.24 -1.80
C SER A 39 -19.32 0.50 -2.91
N ALA A 40 -18.08 0.12 -3.22
CA ALA A 40 -17.30 0.75 -4.28
C ALA A 40 -17.93 0.55 -5.67
N GLN A 41 -18.50 -0.63 -5.95
CA GLN A 41 -19.25 -0.88 -7.19
C GLN A 41 -20.47 0.06 -7.33
N ARG A 42 -21.21 0.26 -6.23
CA ARG A 42 -22.32 1.23 -6.21
C ARG A 42 -21.82 2.66 -6.41
N SER A 43 -20.68 3.00 -5.80
CA SER A 43 -20.01 4.29 -5.98
C SER A 43 -19.75 4.57 -7.45
N VAL A 44 -19.07 3.65 -8.15
CA VAL A 44 -18.77 3.77 -9.59
C VAL A 44 -20.06 3.91 -10.41
N ALA A 45 -21.09 3.12 -10.13
CA ALA A 45 -22.35 3.18 -10.86
C ALA A 45 -23.07 4.54 -10.70
N TRP A 46 -22.95 5.18 -9.53
CA TRP A 46 -23.50 6.52 -9.31
C TRP A 46 -22.61 7.62 -9.86
N ALA A 47 -21.29 7.48 -9.76
CA ALA A 47 -20.33 8.39 -10.37
C ALA A 47 -20.56 8.50 -11.88
N ASP A 48 -20.74 7.36 -12.56
CA ASP A 48 -21.00 7.34 -14.00
C ASP A 48 -22.34 8.00 -14.37
N LYS A 49 -23.36 7.93 -13.51
CA LYS A 49 -24.63 8.66 -13.70
C LYS A 49 -24.50 10.17 -13.42
N SER A 50 -23.59 10.55 -12.53
CA SER A 50 -23.37 11.95 -12.18
C SER A 50 -22.62 12.73 -13.26
N GLU A 51 -21.88 12.01 -14.13
CA GLU A 51 -20.96 12.56 -15.13
C GLU A 51 -19.83 13.45 -14.54
N ASP A 52 -19.68 13.50 -13.21
CA ASP A 52 -18.59 14.24 -12.57
C ASP A 52 -17.24 13.53 -12.82
N ALA A 53 -16.35 14.22 -13.55
CA ALA A 53 -15.08 13.65 -13.95
C ALA A 53 -14.16 13.28 -12.77
N PHE A 54 -14.29 13.97 -11.62
CA PHE A 54 -13.48 13.65 -10.44
C PHE A 54 -14.03 12.41 -9.74
N GLU A 55 -15.35 12.33 -9.48
CA GLU A 55 -15.94 11.15 -8.83
C GLU A 55 -15.73 9.90 -9.68
N ARG A 56 -15.94 9.97 -11.00
CA ARG A 56 -15.74 8.82 -11.91
C ARG A 56 -14.34 8.23 -11.82
N LEU A 57 -13.32 9.09 -11.71
CA LEU A 57 -11.94 8.69 -11.51
C LEU A 57 -11.71 8.15 -10.11
N SER A 58 -12.10 8.91 -9.08
CA SER A 58 -11.81 8.59 -7.68
C SER A 58 -12.46 7.26 -7.28
N ASP A 59 -13.73 7.06 -7.62
CA ASP A 59 -14.47 5.86 -7.25
C ASP A 59 -13.94 4.59 -7.92
N ARG A 60 -13.41 4.71 -9.15
CA ARG A 60 -12.72 3.60 -9.82
C ARG A 60 -11.47 3.19 -9.06
N THR A 61 -10.72 4.14 -8.50
CA THR A 61 -9.53 3.83 -7.70
C THR A 61 -9.91 3.22 -6.34
N THR A 62 -11.01 3.66 -5.72
CA THR A 62 -11.54 3.04 -4.50
C THR A 62 -11.96 1.60 -4.75
N LEU A 63 -12.64 1.31 -5.88
CA LEU A 63 -12.98 -0.06 -6.27
C LEU A 63 -11.73 -0.89 -6.59
N ALA A 64 -10.77 -0.30 -7.30
CA ALA A 64 -9.52 -0.97 -7.64
C ALA A 64 -8.75 -1.40 -6.38
N GLU A 65 -8.65 -0.54 -5.37
CA GLU A 65 -8.01 -0.88 -4.10
C GLU A 65 -8.74 -2.02 -3.38
N ALA A 66 -10.07 -1.95 -3.26
CA ALA A 66 -10.86 -3.00 -2.61
C ALA A 66 -10.68 -4.37 -3.31
N LEU A 67 -10.65 -4.38 -4.65
CA LEU A 67 -10.40 -5.58 -5.45
C LEU A 67 -8.96 -6.08 -5.27
N GLN A 68 -7.97 -5.19 -5.28
CA GLN A 68 -6.57 -5.54 -5.08
C GLN A 68 -6.35 -6.24 -3.74
N LEU A 69 -6.92 -5.70 -2.67
CA LEU A 69 -6.84 -6.29 -1.33
C LEU A 69 -7.55 -7.65 -1.28
N SER A 70 -8.70 -7.78 -1.96
CA SER A 70 -9.47 -9.02 -2.10
C SER A 70 -8.83 -10.08 -3.02
N GLY A 71 -7.64 -9.81 -3.58
CA GLY A 71 -6.90 -10.73 -4.44
C GLY A 71 -7.27 -10.68 -5.93
N GLU A 72 -8.24 -9.84 -6.33
CA GLU A 72 -8.69 -9.66 -7.72
C GLU A 72 -7.77 -8.67 -8.48
N SER A 73 -6.47 -9.01 -8.52
CA SER A 73 -5.41 -8.08 -8.95
C SER A 73 -5.53 -7.66 -10.42
N GLU A 74 -5.95 -8.57 -11.31
CA GLU A 74 -6.11 -8.24 -12.73
C GLU A 74 -7.21 -7.19 -12.94
N ALA A 75 -8.36 -7.35 -12.27
CA ALA A 75 -9.46 -6.40 -12.33
C ALA A 75 -9.09 -5.05 -11.71
N ALA A 76 -8.36 -5.06 -10.59
CA ALA A 76 -7.86 -3.85 -9.97
C ALA A 76 -6.95 -3.03 -10.91
N LEU A 77 -5.99 -3.69 -11.56
CA LEU A 77 -5.06 -3.02 -12.48
C LEU A 77 -5.75 -2.41 -13.70
N VAL A 78 -6.80 -3.06 -14.22
CA VAL A 78 -7.64 -2.50 -15.30
C VAL A 78 -8.30 -1.19 -14.85
N LEU A 79 -8.90 -1.18 -13.66
CA LEU A 79 -9.58 0.01 -13.11
C LEU A 79 -8.61 1.16 -12.80
N PHE A 80 -7.43 0.86 -12.25
CA PHE A 80 -6.41 1.89 -12.05
C PHE A 80 -5.92 2.50 -13.38
N ALA A 81 -5.70 1.68 -14.41
CA ALA A 81 -5.31 2.15 -15.74
C ALA A 81 -6.41 3.01 -16.40
N GLU A 82 -7.68 2.61 -16.23
CA GLU A 82 -8.83 3.41 -16.68
C GLU A 82 -8.88 4.76 -15.96
N ALA A 83 -8.73 4.77 -14.63
CA ALA A 83 -8.70 5.99 -13.84
C ALA A 83 -7.54 6.92 -14.21
N GLU A 84 -6.36 6.39 -14.55
CA GLU A 84 -5.23 7.19 -15.03
C GLU A 84 -5.49 7.81 -16.41
N THR A 85 -6.17 7.08 -17.29
CA THR A 85 -6.62 7.66 -18.58
C THR A 85 -7.58 8.83 -18.33
N MET A 86 -8.53 8.68 -17.41
CA MET A 86 -9.43 9.76 -17.00
C MET A 86 -8.68 10.94 -16.36
N GLN A 87 -7.61 10.68 -15.59
CA GLN A 87 -6.76 11.70 -14.99
C GLN A 87 -6.10 12.56 -16.07
N GLN A 88 -5.55 11.91 -17.09
CA GLN A 88 -4.93 12.56 -18.24
C GLN A 88 -5.94 13.42 -19.03
N GLU A 89 -7.16 12.95 -19.25
CA GLU A 89 -8.20 13.70 -19.94
C GLU A 89 -8.67 14.91 -19.12
N ARG A 90 -8.85 14.73 -17.81
CA ARG A 90 -9.34 15.76 -16.88
C ARG A 90 -8.30 16.85 -16.60
N GLN A 91 -7.03 16.46 -16.46
CA GLN A 91 -5.91 17.35 -16.13
C GLN A 91 -4.66 16.98 -16.94
N PRO A 92 -4.56 17.43 -18.20
CA PRO A 92 -3.42 17.11 -19.06
C PRO A 92 -2.04 17.52 -18.50
N GLU A 93 -1.99 18.52 -17.62
CA GLU A 93 -0.78 18.96 -16.93
C GLU A 93 -0.30 17.98 -15.85
N TYR A 94 -1.22 17.15 -15.33
CA TYR A 94 -1.00 16.13 -14.32
C TYR A 94 -1.52 14.76 -14.81
N PRO A 95 -0.89 14.16 -15.84
CA PRO A 95 -1.46 13.01 -16.54
C PRO A 95 -1.33 11.66 -15.82
N LEU A 96 -0.68 11.61 -14.65
CA LEU A 96 -0.50 10.39 -13.86
C LEU A 96 -1.37 10.50 -12.62
N LEU A 97 -1.95 9.37 -12.16
CA LEU A 97 -2.54 9.32 -10.82
C LEU A 97 -1.48 9.69 -9.79
N TYR A 98 -1.83 10.63 -8.92
CA TYR A 98 -0.98 11.18 -7.87
C TYR A 98 -1.67 11.03 -6.50
N SER A 99 -0.99 11.44 -5.41
CA SER A 99 -1.52 11.31 -4.04
C SER A 99 -1.87 9.86 -3.69
N LEU A 100 -2.95 9.63 -2.95
CA LEU A 100 -3.39 8.30 -2.50
C LEU A 100 -3.62 7.34 -3.67
N GLN A 101 -4.32 7.78 -4.72
CA GLN A 101 -4.62 6.94 -5.89
C GLN A 101 -3.35 6.54 -6.63
N GLY A 102 -2.41 7.48 -6.78
CA GLY A 102 -1.11 7.21 -7.40
C GLY A 102 -0.29 6.21 -6.61
N TYR A 103 -0.31 6.30 -5.28
CA TYR A 103 0.36 5.36 -4.40
C TYR A 103 -0.24 3.96 -4.48
N GLN A 104 -1.57 3.85 -4.38
CA GLN A 104 -2.29 2.57 -4.47
C GLN A 104 -2.03 1.86 -5.80
N TYR A 105 -2.04 2.61 -6.91
CA TYR A 105 -1.72 2.02 -8.21
C TYR A 105 -0.27 1.52 -8.27
N CYS A 106 0.69 2.29 -7.75
CA CYS A 106 2.07 1.83 -7.64
C CYS A 106 2.19 0.58 -6.76
N ASP A 107 1.44 0.51 -5.65
CA ASP A 107 1.45 -0.65 -4.75
C ASP A 107 0.90 -1.90 -5.43
N ALA A 108 -0.23 -1.78 -6.13
CA ALA A 108 -0.85 -2.85 -6.90
C ALA A 108 0.11 -3.39 -7.97
N LEU A 109 0.77 -2.51 -8.73
CA LEU A 109 1.78 -2.90 -9.72
C LEU A 109 2.98 -3.63 -9.08
N LEU A 110 3.40 -3.22 -7.88
CA LEU A 110 4.50 -3.86 -7.16
C LEU A 110 4.13 -5.20 -6.50
N ALA A 111 2.85 -5.49 -6.29
CA ALA A 111 2.41 -6.70 -5.59
C ALA A 111 2.86 -8.00 -6.31
N GLY A 112 2.94 -7.96 -7.65
CA GLY A 112 3.35 -9.09 -8.49
C GLY A 112 4.82 -9.10 -8.88
N VAL A 113 5.61 -8.12 -8.44
CA VAL A 113 6.97 -7.89 -8.99
C VAL A 113 7.93 -9.06 -8.74
N VAL A 114 7.76 -9.77 -7.61
CA VAL A 114 8.64 -10.88 -7.23
C VAL A 114 8.36 -12.17 -8.01
N GLN A 115 7.22 -12.23 -8.70
CA GLN A 115 6.83 -13.35 -9.56
C GLN A 115 7.15 -13.09 -11.05
N MET A 116 7.54 -11.86 -11.39
CA MET A 116 7.94 -11.48 -12.75
C MET A 116 9.34 -12.00 -13.08
N ASP A 117 9.65 -12.09 -14.38
CA ASP A 117 11.03 -12.25 -14.80
C ASP A 117 11.86 -11.02 -14.43
N ASP A 118 13.15 -11.22 -14.14
CA ASP A 118 14.07 -10.15 -13.73
C ASP A 118 14.07 -8.94 -14.67
N SER A 119 13.93 -9.17 -15.99
CA SER A 119 13.99 -8.09 -16.97
C SER A 119 12.75 -7.21 -16.93
N ALA A 120 11.56 -7.82 -16.82
CA ALA A 120 10.30 -7.11 -16.67
C ALA A 120 10.18 -6.45 -15.29
N ALA A 121 10.62 -7.12 -14.22
CA ALA A 121 10.67 -6.54 -12.87
C ALA A 121 11.53 -5.25 -12.84
N ARG A 122 12.72 -5.29 -13.45
CA ARG A 122 13.60 -4.11 -13.57
C ARG A 122 12.97 -2.98 -14.37
N ALA A 123 12.32 -3.30 -15.48
CA ALA A 123 11.65 -2.31 -16.32
C ALA A 123 10.53 -1.60 -15.53
N LEU A 124 9.69 -2.37 -14.84
CA LEU A 124 8.62 -1.84 -14.01
C LEU A 124 9.16 -0.98 -12.85
N ILE A 125 10.18 -1.45 -12.13
CA ILE A 125 10.81 -0.69 -11.03
C ILE A 125 11.36 0.65 -11.54
N LEU A 126 12.00 0.67 -12.72
CA LEU A 126 12.52 1.89 -13.32
C LEU A 126 11.40 2.86 -13.72
N GLU A 127 10.32 2.34 -14.29
CA GLU A 127 9.13 3.12 -14.63
C GLU A 127 8.50 3.74 -13.39
N LEU A 128 8.23 2.94 -12.35
CA LEU A 128 7.62 3.41 -11.10
C LEU A 128 8.51 4.39 -10.34
N ARG A 129 9.84 4.24 -10.43
CA ARG A 129 10.75 5.27 -9.90
C ARG A 129 10.62 6.60 -10.64
N LYS A 130 10.51 6.59 -11.97
CA LYS A 130 10.30 7.82 -12.76
C LYS A 130 8.97 8.47 -12.41
N ARG A 131 7.92 7.66 -12.30
CA ARG A 131 6.58 8.06 -11.85
C ARG A 131 6.65 8.73 -10.48
N GLY A 132 7.17 8.05 -9.46
CA GLY A 132 7.27 8.57 -8.09
C GLY A 132 8.09 9.87 -7.97
N LYS A 133 9.17 10.02 -8.75
CA LYS A 133 9.92 11.29 -8.79
C LYS A 133 9.10 12.43 -9.39
N LYS A 134 8.32 12.14 -10.43
CA LYS A 134 7.49 13.12 -11.12
C LYS A 134 6.34 13.58 -10.22
N THR A 135 5.63 12.64 -9.58
CA THR A 135 4.54 12.94 -8.65
C THR A 135 5.03 13.66 -7.40
N LEU A 136 6.22 13.30 -6.86
CA LEU A 136 6.84 14.01 -5.74
C LEU A 136 7.04 15.50 -6.05
N THR A 137 7.56 15.82 -7.24
CA THR A 137 7.75 17.22 -7.66
C THR A 137 6.42 17.98 -7.70
N TRP A 138 5.34 17.33 -8.13
CA TRP A 138 4.00 17.93 -8.10
C TRP A 138 3.51 18.11 -6.66
N ALA A 139 3.74 17.12 -5.80
CA ALA A 139 3.27 17.10 -4.43
C ALA A 139 3.91 18.19 -3.56
N GLU A 140 5.23 18.37 -3.68
CA GLU A 140 6.00 19.41 -3.00
C GLU A 140 5.52 20.84 -3.34
N GLN A 141 4.96 21.02 -4.53
CA GLN A 141 4.50 22.32 -4.99
C GLN A 141 3.03 22.58 -4.66
N HIS A 142 2.15 21.57 -4.75
CA HIS A 142 0.70 21.81 -4.84
C HIS A 142 -0.22 20.82 -4.10
N LEU A 143 0.24 19.66 -3.60
CA LEU A 143 -0.67 18.58 -3.13
C LEU A 143 -0.69 18.35 -1.61
N GLY A 144 0.33 18.80 -0.89
CA GLY A 144 0.39 18.74 0.58
C GLY A 144 1.13 17.52 1.16
N LEU A 145 1.20 17.47 2.49
CA LEU A 145 2.10 16.57 3.23
C LEU A 145 1.85 15.08 3.00
N LEU A 146 0.58 14.67 2.91
CA LEU A 146 0.23 13.26 2.66
C LEU A 146 0.76 12.78 1.31
N ALA A 147 0.56 13.57 0.25
CA ALA A 147 1.03 13.21 -1.09
C ALA A 147 2.56 13.09 -1.13
N VAL A 148 3.28 14.05 -0.54
CA VAL A 148 4.74 14.01 -0.41
C VAL A 148 5.20 12.75 0.32
N ALA A 149 4.56 12.40 1.44
CA ALA A 149 4.88 11.22 2.21
C ALA A 149 4.68 9.91 1.43
N LEU A 150 3.58 9.83 0.66
CA LEU A 150 3.25 8.67 -0.17
C LEU A 150 4.18 8.50 -1.37
N ASP A 151 4.63 9.60 -1.97
CA ASP A 151 5.63 9.58 -3.03
C ASP A 151 6.99 9.10 -2.50
N HIS A 152 7.41 9.57 -1.33
CA HIS A 152 8.58 9.03 -0.65
C HIS A 152 8.44 7.54 -0.30
N LEU A 153 7.26 7.10 0.13
CA LEU A 153 7.01 5.69 0.41
C LEU A 153 7.12 4.84 -0.87
N THR A 154 6.57 5.33 -1.98
CA THR A 154 6.71 4.70 -3.30
C THR A 154 8.17 4.59 -3.69
N LEU A 155 8.93 5.69 -3.60
CA LEU A 155 10.35 5.74 -3.96
C LEU A 155 11.20 4.80 -3.09
N ALA A 156 10.99 4.79 -1.77
CA ALA A 156 11.69 3.89 -0.87
C ALA A 156 11.48 2.42 -1.25
N ARG A 157 10.24 2.06 -1.59
CA ARG A 157 9.86 0.68 -1.95
C ARG A 157 10.46 0.24 -3.28
N VAL A 158 10.34 1.04 -4.33
CA VAL A 158 10.91 0.69 -5.65
C VAL A 158 12.44 0.59 -5.57
N LEU A 159 13.09 1.45 -4.78
CA LEU A 159 14.52 1.39 -4.54
C LEU A 159 14.94 0.13 -3.76
N ALA A 160 14.23 -0.19 -2.68
CA ALA A 160 14.51 -1.41 -1.91
C ALA A 160 14.32 -2.67 -2.77
N LEU A 161 13.29 -2.71 -3.61
CA LEU A 161 13.06 -3.80 -4.56
C LEU A 161 14.16 -3.89 -5.62
N SER A 162 14.69 -2.75 -6.10
CA SER A 162 15.79 -2.73 -7.07
C SER A 162 17.05 -3.47 -6.59
N MET A 163 17.26 -3.56 -5.27
CA MET A 163 18.38 -4.30 -4.68
C MET A 163 18.25 -5.83 -4.80
N TYR A 164 17.04 -6.35 -5.00
CA TYR A 164 16.83 -7.79 -5.18
C TYR A 164 17.08 -8.27 -6.60
N PHE A 165 16.91 -7.39 -7.58
CA PHE A 165 17.03 -7.73 -8.99
C PHE A 165 18.38 -7.27 -9.56
N THR A 166 19.49 -7.36 -8.81
CA THR A 166 20.81 -6.92 -9.31
C THR A 166 21.28 -7.74 -10.51
N ALA A 167 21.93 -7.09 -11.48
CA ALA A 167 22.35 -7.69 -12.74
C ALA A 167 23.54 -8.64 -12.54
N ASP A 168 23.28 -9.94 -12.43
CA ASP A 168 24.29 -10.96 -12.64
C ASP A 168 24.68 -11.01 -14.13
N GLY A 169 25.85 -10.45 -14.44
CA GLY A 169 26.67 -10.86 -15.60
C GLY A 169 26.30 -10.29 -16.97
N ALA A 170 26.65 -9.02 -17.23
CA ALA A 170 27.30 -8.55 -18.48
C ALA A 170 27.17 -7.02 -18.60
N GLY A 171 28.29 -6.30 -18.36
CA GLY A 171 28.66 -5.11 -19.14
C GLY A 171 27.73 -3.90 -19.19
N ALA A 172 26.67 -3.83 -18.39
CA ALA A 172 25.93 -2.60 -18.15
C ALA A 172 26.03 -2.30 -16.67
N ASN A 173 26.70 -1.19 -16.34
CA ASN A 173 26.51 -0.52 -15.06
C ASN A 173 25.01 -0.56 -14.72
N PRO A 174 24.59 -1.12 -13.57
CA PRO A 174 23.36 -0.65 -12.97
C PRO A 174 23.41 0.89 -12.98
N PRO A 175 22.34 1.63 -13.26
CA PRO A 175 22.35 3.08 -13.02
C PRO A 175 22.61 3.45 -11.54
N TYR A 176 22.88 2.47 -10.65
CA TYR A 176 23.10 2.58 -9.22
C TYR A 176 24.34 1.84 -8.68
N ALA A 177 25.27 1.40 -9.53
CA ALA A 177 26.51 0.77 -9.05
C ALA A 177 27.63 1.81 -8.93
N ASP A 178 27.83 2.30 -7.71
CA ASP A 178 29.18 2.62 -7.20
C ASP A 178 29.23 2.65 -5.66
N ASP A 179 28.10 2.67 -4.94
CA ASP A 179 28.10 2.54 -3.48
C ASP A 179 26.79 1.95 -2.92
N SER A 180 26.81 0.66 -2.57
CA SER A 180 25.70 -0.02 -1.88
C SER A 180 25.32 0.68 -0.56
N SER A 181 26.29 1.33 0.10
CA SER A 181 26.04 2.13 1.30
C SER A 181 25.27 3.42 0.98
N ALA A 182 25.60 4.11 -0.11
CA ALA A 182 24.88 5.31 -0.53
C ALA A 182 23.45 4.97 -0.96
N GLN A 183 23.24 3.87 -1.67
CA GLN A 183 21.90 3.42 -2.05
C GLN A 183 21.06 3.04 -0.83
N ALA A 184 21.64 2.33 0.14
CA ALA A 184 20.97 2.03 1.40
C ALA A 184 20.64 3.29 2.21
N ALA A 185 21.49 4.33 2.15
CA ALA A 185 21.22 5.62 2.76
C ALA A 185 20.05 6.36 2.06
N GLU A 186 20.01 6.40 0.72
CA GLU A 186 18.90 6.99 -0.06
C GLU A 186 17.57 6.31 0.29
N ILE A 187 17.54 4.97 0.36
CA ILE A 187 16.35 4.20 0.74
C ILE A 187 15.91 4.54 2.17
N GLY A 188 16.88 4.59 3.10
CA GLY A 188 16.62 4.93 4.49
C GLY A 188 16.05 6.34 4.66
N GLU A 189 16.57 7.32 3.91
CA GLU A 189 16.09 8.71 3.91
C GLU A 189 14.65 8.80 3.41
N HIS A 190 14.33 8.15 2.28
CA HIS A 190 12.95 8.14 1.78
C HIS A 190 11.98 7.45 2.74
N PHE A 191 12.36 6.34 3.39
CA PHE A 191 11.52 5.75 4.43
C PHE A 191 11.35 6.65 5.66
N GLN A 192 12.37 7.43 6.02
CA GLN A 192 12.28 8.39 7.11
C GLN A 192 11.33 9.54 6.75
N GLN A 193 11.47 10.12 5.56
CA GLN A 193 10.60 11.18 5.04
C GLN A 193 9.16 10.70 4.91
N ALA A 194 8.94 9.48 4.40
CA ALA A 194 7.62 8.88 4.29
C ALA A 194 6.94 8.77 5.67
N VAL A 195 7.57 8.12 6.65
CA VAL A 195 6.95 7.92 7.97
C VAL A 195 6.78 9.25 8.72
N ALA A 196 7.75 10.18 8.61
CA ALA A 196 7.61 11.50 9.22
C ALA A 196 6.44 12.27 8.60
N GLY A 197 6.35 12.32 7.27
CA GLY A 197 5.26 13.01 6.57
C GLY A 197 3.89 12.37 6.83
N LEU A 198 3.80 11.04 6.94
CA LEU A 198 2.56 10.35 7.32
C LEU A 198 2.09 10.79 8.71
N ARG A 199 3.01 10.91 9.69
CA ARG A 199 2.67 11.44 11.03
C ARG A 199 2.23 12.89 10.97
N ASP A 200 2.98 13.74 10.27
CA ASP A 200 2.71 15.17 10.19
C ASP A 200 1.41 15.47 9.43
N SER A 201 0.98 14.56 8.54
CA SER A 201 -0.29 14.67 7.83
C SER A 201 -1.51 14.36 8.71
N GLY A 202 -1.32 13.76 9.90
CA GLY A 202 -2.41 13.32 10.79
C GLY A 202 -3.20 12.12 10.29
N ARG A 203 -2.78 11.45 9.22
CA ARG A 203 -3.42 10.25 8.65
C ARG A 203 -2.96 8.99 9.38
N GLU A 204 -3.54 8.74 10.56
CA GLU A 204 -3.25 7.56 11.37
C GLU A 204 -3.67 6.25 10.70
N ASP A 205 -4.63 6.29 9.78
CA ASP A 205 -5.16 5.13 9.05
C ASP A 205 -4.11 4.49 8.12
N ILE A 206 -3.23 5.28 7.50
CA ILE A 206 -2.22 4.78 6.55
C ILE A 206 -0.80 4.69 7.15
N LEU A 207 -0.58 5.29 8.33
CA LEU A 207 0.70 5.24 9.04
C LEU A 207 1.21 3.79 9.26
N PRO A 208 0.37 2.79 9.63
CA PRO A 208 0.81 1.41 9.74
C PRO A 208 1.49 0.89 8.48
N GLN A 209 0.99 1.21 7.28
CA GLN A 209 1.56 0.76 6.02
C GLN A 209 3.00 1.28 5.83
N GLY A 210 3.24 2.56 6.13
CA GLY A 210 4.58 3.14 6.09
C GLY A 210 5.56 2.46 7.07
N LEU A 211 5.10 2.20 8.30
CA LEU A 211 5.89 1.49 9.32
C LEU A 211 6.21 0.06 8.88
N LEU A 212 5.25 -0.66 8.29
CA LEU A 212 5.41 -2.05 7.83
C LEU A 212 6.44 -2.19 6.71
N HIS A 213 6.41 -1.28 5.73
CA HIS A 213 7.41 -1.28 4.66
C HIS A 213 8.81 -0.92 5.19
N ARG A 214 8.91 0.06 6.10
CA ARG A 214 10.18 0.43 6.72
C ARG A 214 10.73 -0.68 7.63
N ALA A 215 9.87 -1.39 8.35
CA ALA A 215 10.26 -2.56 9.12
C ALA A 215 10.84 -3.67 8.23
N THR A 216 10.23 -3.89 7.05
CA THR A 216 10.75 -4.85 6.06
C THR A 216 12.15 -4.46 5.59
N TRP A 217 12.38 -3.18 5.31
CA TRP A 217 13.70 -2.65 4.99
C TRP A 217 14.69 -2.81 6.14
N TYR A 218 14.30 -2.49 7.38
CA TYR A 218 15.17 -2.69 8.54
C TYR A 218 15.57 -4.15 8.74
N MET A 219 14.67 -5.11 8.48
CA MET A 219 15.02 -6.54 8.52
C MET A 219 16.08 -6.89 7.46
N GLN A 220 15.96 -6.35 6.24
CA GLN A 220 16.95 -6.56 5.18
C GLN A 220 18.34 -6.02 5.56
N GLN A 221 18.37 -4.90 6.28
CA GLN A 221 19.60 -4.26 6.76
C GLN A 221 20.13 -4.85 8.07
N GLY A 222 19.54 -5.93 8.59
CA GLY A 222 19.91 -6.52 9.89
C GLY A 222 19.61 -5.64 11.10
N ARG A 223 18.83 -4.57 10.93
CA ARG A 223 18.42 -3.62 11.99
C ARG A 223 17.19 -4.11 12.73
N LEU A 224 17.26 -5.33 13.27
CA LEU A 224 16.11 -6.08 13.76
C LEU A 224 15.36 -5.39 14.91
N ALA A 225 16.06 -4.73 15.84
CA ALA A 225 15.43 -3.95 16.90
C ALA A 225 14.68 -2.70 16.39
N ALA A 226 15.07 -2.14 15.24
CA ALA A 226 14.33 -1.07 14.61
C ALA A 226 13.08 -1.61 13.90
N ALA A 227 13.21 -2.74 13.21
CA ALA A 227 12.07 -3.44 12.62
C ALA A 227 11.03 -3.82 13.68
N GLN A 228 11.47 -4.36 14.82
CA GLN A 228 10.58 -4.72 15.93
C GLN A 228 9.76 -3.52 16.41
N ARG A 229 10.39 -2.36 16.62
CA ARG A 229 9.69 -1.14 17.07
C ARG A 229 8.63 -0.67 16.07
N ASP A 230 8.96 -0.63 14.79
CA ASP A 230 8.01 -0.26 13.73
C ASP A 230 6.83 -1.25 13.67
N LEU A 231 7.09 -2.56 13.80
CA LEU A 231 6.04 -3.58 13.84
C LEU A 231 5.15 -3.46 15.09
N GLN A 232 5.74 -3.18 16.26
CA GLN A 232 5.00 -2.99 17.51
C GLN A 232 4.05 -1.80 17.40
N GLU A 233 4.55 -0.67 16.88
CA GLU A 233 3.74 0.51 16.70
C GLU A 233 2.62 0.27 15.67
N ALA A 234 2.94 -0.32 14.50
CA ALA A 234 1.93 -0.65 13.49
C ALA A 234 0.83 -1.56 14.05
N LEU A 235 1.20 -2.58 14.83
CA LEU A 235 0.24 -3.48 15.48
C LEU A 235 -0.63 -2.76 16.52
N GLN A 236 -0.04 -1.88 17.33
CA GLN A 236 -0.77 -1.11 18.34
C GLN A 236 -1.79 -0.15 17.71
N ILE A 237 -1.39 0.57 16.65
CA ILE A 237 -2.31 1.45 15.89
C ILE A 237 -3.43 0.61 15.30
N ALA A 238 -3.09 -0.48 14.61
CA ALA A 238 -4.07 -1.34 13.96
C ALA A 238 -5.08 -1.94 14.96
N GLN A 239 -4.62 -2.41 16.12
CA GLN A 239 -5.51 -2.96 17.14
C GLN A 239 -6.41 -1.90 17.78
N ARG A 240 -5.89 -0.69 18.03
CA ARG A 240 -6.66 0.41 18.62
C ARG A 240 -7.70 0.98 17.67
N GLY A 241 -7.37 1.08 16.39
CA GLY A 241 -8.25 1.57 15.34
C GLY A 241 -9.13 0.49 14.69
N GLU A 242 -9.08 -0.75 15.19
CA GLU A 242 -9.73 -1.91 14.57
C GLU A 242 -9.39 -2.10 13.08
N MET A 243 -8.18 -1.71 12.68
CA MET A 243 -7.69 -1.74 11.30
C MET A 243 -7.24 -3.16 10.93
N ARG A 244 -8.19 -4.06 10.63
CA ARG A 244 -7.95 -5.51 10.58
C ARG A 244 -6.91 -5.92 9.54
N LEU A 245 -6.86 -5.24 8.40
CA LEU A 245 -5.91 -5.54 7.33
C LEU A 245 -4.47 -5.18 7.74
N HIS A 246 -4.28 -4.04 8.40
CA HIS A 246 -2.99 -3.67 8.98
C HIS A 246 -2.59 -4.59 10.14
N GLU A 247 -3.56 -5.10 10.92
CA GLU A 247 -3.28 -6.12 11.95
C GLU A 247 -2.73 -7.41 11.31
N VAL A 248 -3.30 -7.86 10.19
CA VAL A 248 -2.77 -9.00 9.41
C VAL A 248 -1.32 -8.72 9.00
N ASP A 249 -1.07 -7.58 8.36
CA ASP A 249 0.27 -7.27 7.84
C ASP A 249 1.32 -7.14 8.94
N ALA A 250 0.98 -6.53 10.07
CA ALA A 250 1.84 -6.46 11.23
C ALA A 250 2.15 -7.83 11.82
N ARG A 251 1.14 -8.72 11.90
CA ARG A 251 1.35 -10.09 12.38
C ARG A 251 2.23 -10.92 11.44
N LEU A 252 2.05 -10.81 10.14
CA LEU A 252 2.94 -11.44 9.15
C LEU A 252 4.37 -10.87 9.26
N GLY A 253 4.51 -9.56 9.50
CA GLY A 253 5.80 -8.92 9.77
C GLY A 253 6.49 -9.46 11.03
N PHE A 254 5.77 -9.63 12.13
CA PHE A 254 6.30 -10.24 13.35
C PHE A 254 6.69 -11.69 13.15
N ALA A 255 5.89 -12.48 12.45
CA ALA A 255 6.24 -13.86 12.14
C ALA A 255 7.54 -13.94 11.31
N ALA A 256 7.71 -13.05 10.33
CA ALA A 256 8.94 -12.94 9.56
C ALA A 256 10.15 -12.57 10.44
N LEU A 257 9.99 -11.59 11.34
CA LEU A 257 11.03 -11.17 12.28
C LEU A 257 11.42 -12.30 13.24
N LEU A 258 10.45 -13.00 13.82
CA LEU A 258 10.69 -14.08 14.79
C LEU A 258 11.33 -15.32 14.17
N LYS A 259 11.20 -15.51 12.86
CA LYS A 259 11.87 -16.59 12.11
C LYS A 259 13.32 -16.27 11.74
N ARG A 260 13.81 -15.04 11.99
CA ARG A 260 15.19 -14.65 11.71
C ARG A 260 16.17 -15.33 12.68
N PRO A 261 17.18 -16.08 12.19
CA PRO A 261 18.15 -16.76 13.07
C PRO A 261 19.00 -15.79 13.91
N ASP A 262 19.21 -14.58 13.39
CA ASP A 262 19.97 -13.49 14.01
C ASP A 262 19.12 -12.62 14.95
N PHE A 263 17.82 -12.92 15.11
CA PHE A 263 16.96 -12.21 16.03
C PHE A 263 17.02 -12.81 17.43
N GLU A 264 17.78 -12.16 18.31
CA GLU A 264 17.68 -12.41 19.74
C GLU A 264 16.49 -11.64 20.30
N ASN A 265 15.44 -12.36 20.69
CA ASN A 265 14.27 -11.78 21.35
C ASN A 265 14.64 -11.30 22.76
N ARG A 266 15.21 -10.08 22.86
CA ARG A 266 15.75 -9.52 24.10
C ARG A 266 14.72 -8.70 24.90
N GLU A 267 13.70 -8.17 24.24
CA GLU A 267 12.62 -7.43 24.87
C GLU A 267 11.34 -8.24 24.74
N ALA A 268 10.71 -8.54 25.88
CA ALA A 268 9.46 -9.27 25.97
C ALA A 268 8.40 -8.70 25.00
N LEU A 269 8.32 -9.29 23.80
CA LEU A 269 7.03 -9.59 23.20
C LEU A 269 6.22 -10.31 24.29
N GLU A 270 4.91 -10.08 24.36
CA GLU A 270 4.04 -10.79 25.31
C GLU A 270 4.57 -12.21 25.53
N PRO A 271 4.85 -12.65 26.77
CA PRO A 271 5.70 -13.82 27.08
C PRO A 271 5.37 -15.13 26.34
N ASN A 272 4.25 -15.18 25.60
CA ASN A 272 3.67 -16.31 24.93
C ASN A 272 3.40 -16.14 23.41
N LEU A 273 3.87 -15.08 22.72
CA LEU A 273 3.67 -14.97 21.26
C LEU A 273 4.87 -15.47 20.44
N THR A 274 4.73 -16.68 19.90
CA THR A 274 5.64 -17.30 18.94
C THR A 274 5.32 -16.85 17.51
N ALA A 275 6.21 -17.13 16.55
CA ALA A 275 5.92 -16.94 15.13
C ALA A 275 4.62 -17.67 14.72
N GLY A 276 4.41 -18.89 15.23
CA GLY A 276 3.19 -19.67 14.98
C GLY A 276 1.92 -18.95 15.45
N ALA A 277 1.93 -18.39 16.66
CA ALA A 277 0.77 -17.64 17.18
C ALA A 277 0.43 -16.40 16.32
N HIS A 278 1.44 -15.70 15.81
CA HIS A 278 1.22 -14.60 14.87
C HIS A 278 0.62 -15.08 13.54
N LEU A 279 1.09 -16.21 13.01
CA LEU A 279 0.59 -16.79 11.76
C LEU A 279 -0.85 -17.30 11.91
N ASP A 280 -1.17 -18.01 13.00
CA ASP A 280 -2.53 -18.50 13.27
C ASP A 280 -3.53 -17.35 13.38
N ARG A 281 -3.12 -16.26 14.04
CA ARG A 281 -3.98 -15.07 14.16
C ARG A 281 -4.09 -14.30 12.85
N ALA A 282 -3.02 -14.22 12.05
CA ALA A 282 -3.08 -13.61 10.72
C ALA A 282 -4.00 -14.41 9.79
N GLU A 283 -3.92 -15.75 9.80
CA GLU A 283 -4.79 -16.63 9.01
C GLU A 283 -6.26 -16.43 9.36
N ALA A 284 -6.61 -16.48 10.64
CA ALA A 284 -7.98 -16.26 11.10
C ALA A 284 -8.52 -14.89 10.69
N LEU A 285 -7.67 -13.85 10.69
CA LEU A 285 -8.06 -12.52 10.22
C LEU A 285 -8.21 -12.47 8.70
N ILE A 286 -7.32 -13.11 7.92
CA ILE A 286 -7.47 -13.16 6.46
C ILE A 286 -8.78 -13.87 6.10
N ASP A 287 -9.09 -15.01 6.73
CA ASP A 287 -10.34 -15.75 6.50
C ASP A 287 -11.57 -14.89 6.86
N ALA A 288 -11.50 -14.13 7.95
CA ALA A 288 -12.61 -13.29 8.40
C ALA A 288 -12.82 -12.03 7.54
N THR A 289 -11.76 -11.52 6.91
CA THR A 289 -11.77 -10.24 6.20
C THR A 289 -11.82 -10.38 4.68
N GLY A 290 -11.48 -11.55 4.15
CA GLY A 290 -11.30 -11.77 2.71
C GLY A 290 -10.00 -11.18 2.16
N TYR A 291 -8.97 -10.98 2.99
CA TYR A 291 -7.72 -10.31 2.60
C TYR A 291 -6.78 -11.21 1.78
N GLU A 292 -7.29 -11.75 0.68
CA GLU A 292 -6.67 -12.84 -0.08
C GLU A 292 -5.32 -12.47 -0.70
N SER A 293 -5.06 -11.18 -0.94
CA SER A 293 -3.75 -10.71 -1.40
C SER A 293 -2.59 -11.09 -0.46
N ARG A 294 -2.86 -11.42 0.81
CA ARG A 294 -1.85 -11.85 1.79
C ARG A 294 -1.73 -13.36 1.95
N ARG A 295 -2.60 -14.15 1.33
CA ARG A 295 -2.62 -15.61 1.47
C ARG A 295 -1.31 -16.25 1.01
N GLY A 296 -0.72 -15.76 -0.09
CA GLY A 296 0.58 -16.22 -0.56
C GLY A 296 1.73 -15.97 0.44
N LYS A 297 1.76 -14.79 1.06
CA LYS A 297 2.77 -14.44 2.08
C LYS A 297 2.62 -15.29 3.35
N LEU A 298 1.39 -15.52 3.80
CA LEU A 298 1.10 -16.42 4.92
C LEU A 298 1.64 -17.84 4.64
N ALA A 299 1.33 -18.40 3.46
CA ALA A 299 1.78 -19.73 3.07
C ALA A 299 3.30 -19.84 3.04
N ALA A 300 3.99 -18.85 2.47
CA ALA A 300 5.45 -18.80 2.45
C ALA A 300 6.06 -18.74 3.87
N LEU A 301 5.41 -18.02 4.80
CA LEU A 301 5.86 -17.94 6.19
C LEU A 301 5.49 -19.16 7.04
N ARG A 302 4.64 -20.09 6.58
CA ARG A 302 4.38 -21.36 7.28
C ARG A 302 5.38 -22.47 6.93
N GLN A 303 6.04 -22.37 5.78
CA GLN A 303 7.16 -23.24 5.39
C GLN A 303 8.38 -23.02 6.29
#